data_AF-A0A830BF22-F1
#
_entry.id   AF-A0A830BF22-F1
#
_cell.length_a   1.000
_cell.length_b   1.000
_cell.length_c   1.000
_cell.angle_alpha   90.00
_cell.angle_beta   90.00
_cell.angle_gamma   90.00
#
_symmetry.space_group_name_H-M   'P 1'
#
loop_
_entity.id
_entity.type
_entity.pdbx_description
1 polymer ?
#
loop_
_entity_poly.entity_id
_entity_poly.type
_entity_poly.pdbx_seq_one_letter_code
_entity_poly.pdbx_strand_id
1 'polypeptide(L)'
;MSSSYAPCAACKYLRRKCTRECVFAPYFPPDNPQKFINVHKVFGARNFGKILNELNPTPRNDAVKSLAYEAECRIKDPIYGFVSLLQHHLRQVQQEIERAKKELATYIRPAAAEF
;
A
#
# COMPACT_ATOMS: atom_id res chain seq x y z
N MET A 1 37.49 -3.93 -8.40
CA MET A 1 36.89 -3.70 -7.07
C MET A 1 35.43 -4.16 -7.07
N SER A 2 35.18 -5.44 -6.82
CA SER A 2 33.83 -6.00 -6.70
C SER A 2 33.34 -5.79 -5.28
N SER A 3 32.73 -4.64 -4.99
CA SER A 3 31.92 -4.54 -3.78
C SER A 3 30.78 -5.53 -3.93
N SER A 4 30.70 -6.47 -2.99
CA SER A 4 29.68 -7.50 -2.85
C SER A 4 28.31 -6.86 -2.54
N TYR A 5 27.78 -6.10 -3.48
CA TYR A 5 26.40 -5.62 -3.42
C TYR A 5 25.49 -6.80 -3.74
N ALA A 6 24.78 -7.29 -2.71
CA ALA A 6 23.70 -8.24 -2.91
C ALA A 6 22.70 -7.66 -3.93
N PRO A 7 22.22 -8.45 -4.91
CA PRO A 7 21.24 -7.96 -5.87
C PRO A 7 19.95 -7.57 -5.14
N CYS A 8 19.33 -6.47 -5.55
CA CYS A 8 18.01 -6.09 -5.04
C CYS A 8 16.98 -7.21 -5.27
N ALA A 9 15.91 -7.23 -4.48
CA ALA A 9 14.88 -8.27 -4.56
C ALA A 9 14.29 -8.41 -5.97
N ALA A 10 14.14 -7.29 -6.69
CA ALA A 10 13.67 -7.28 -8.09
C ALA A 10 14.61 -8.04 -9.02
N CYS A 11 15.91 -7.69 -9.02
CA CYS A 11 16.89 -8.32 -9.89
C CYS A 11 17.13 -9.79 -9.53
N LYS A 12 17.08 -10.12 -8.23
CA LYS A 12 17.12 -11.50 -7.74
C LYS A 12 15.95 -12.32 -8.27
N TYR A 13 14.72 -11.79 -8.18
CA TYR A 13 13.52 -12.45 -8.70
C TYR A 13 13.54 -12.61 -10.23
N LEU A 14 13.95 -11.57 -10.95
CA LEU A 14 14.04 -11.55 -12.41
C LEU A 14 15.27 -12.30 -12.98
N ARG A 15 16.14 -12.84 -12.12
CA ARG A 15 17.39 -13.53 -12.49
C ARG A 15 18.29 -12.70 -13.44
N ARG A 16 18.42 -11.39 -13.18
CA ARG A 16 19.26 -10.47 -13.97
C ARG A 16 20.32 -9.79 -13.11
N LYS A 17 21.38 -9.28 -13.74
CA LYS A 17 22.44 -8.51 -13.06
C LYS A 17 21.88 -7.21 -12.49
N CYS A 18 22.15 -6.93 -11.22
CA CYS A 18 21.81 -5.65 -10.59
C CYS A 18 22.94 -4.65 -10.82
N THR A 19 22.68 -3.57 -11.56
CA THR A 19 23.64 -2.48 -11.80
C THR A 19 23.44 -1.35 -10.79
N ARG A 20 24.39 -0.41 -10.72
CA ARG A 20 24.29 0.79 -9.87
C ARG A 20 23.13 1.71 -10.26
N GLU A 21 22.72 1.66 -11.53
CA GLU A 21 21.60 2.42 -12.11
C GLU A 21 20.25 1.69 -12.00
N CYS A 22 20.17 0.61 -11.22
CA CYS A 22 18.94 -0.17 -11.11
C CYS A 22 17.82 0.65 -10.46
N VAL A 23 16.79 0.97 -11.23
CA VAL A 23 15.60 1.74 -10.77
C VAL A 23 14.83 1.08 -9.63
N PHE A 24 14.95 -0.24 -9.45
CA PHE A 24 14.28 -0.98 -8.38
C PHE A 24 15.11 -1.06 -7.10
N ALA A 25 16.44 -0.90 -7.17
CA ALA A 25 17.32 -1.14 -6.04
C ALA A 25 17.02 -0.27 -4.81
N PRO A 26 16.70 1.04 -4.94
CA PRO A 26 16.37 1.88 -3.79
C PRO A 26 15.10 1.46 -3.04
N TYR A 27 14.19 0.72 -3.69
CA TYR A 27 12.84 0.47 -3.16
C TYR A 27 12.56 -1.00 -2.78
N PHE A 28 13.37 -1.91 -3.30
CA PHE A 28 13.22 -3.36 -3.12
C PHE A 28 14.54 -3.96 -2.59
N PRO A 29 14.92 -3.68 -1.34
CA PRO A 29 16.09 -4.30 -0.71
C PRO A 29 15.94 -5.83 -0.68
N PRO A 30 17.04 -6.58 -0.61
CA PRO A 30 17.01 -8.05 -0.62
C PRO A 30 16.24 -8.66 0.56
N ASP A 31 16.07 -7.93 1.67
CA ASP A 31 15.45 -8.39 2.91
C ASP A 31 13.93 -8.60 2.80
N ASN A 32 13.28 -7.92 1.86
CA ASN A 32 11.84 -8.03 1.65
C ASN A 32 11.49 -8.43 0.20
N PRO A 33 11.71 -9.70 -0.17
CA PRO A 33 11.42 -10.19 -1.51
C PRO A 33 9.92 -10.21 -1.83
N GLN A 34 9.07 -10.44 -0.83
CA GLN A 34 7.61 -10.53 -1.01
C GLN A 34 7.01 -9.24 -1.56
N LYS A 35 7.53 -8.09 -1.13
CA LYS A 35 7.11 -6.78 -1.66
C LYS A 35 7.24 -6.71 -3.19
N PHE A 36 8.36 -7.17 -3.74
CA PHE A 36 8.54 -7.18 -5.19
C PHE A 36 7.67 -8.24 -5.87
N ILE A 37 7.51 -9.42 -5.27
CA ILE A 37 6.68 -10.50 -5.82
C ILE A 37 5.24 -10.03 -6.00
N ASN A 38 4.66 -9.35 -5.00
CA ASN A 38 3.30 -8.84 -5.07
C ASN A 38 3.18 -7.77 -6.18
N VAL A 39 4.09 -6.79 -6.19
CA VAL A 39 4.13 -5.75 -7.24
C VAL A 39 4.26 -6.36 -8.63
N HIS A 40 5.13 -7.37 -8.78
CA HIS A 40 5.33 -8.07 -10.05
C HIS A 40 4.08 -8.82 -10.50
N LYS A 41 3.37 -9.49 -9.58
CA LYS A 41 2.13 -10.21 -9.92
C LYS A 41 1.01 -9.27 -10.37
N VAL A 42 0.90 -8.10 -9.75
CA VAL A 42 -0.21 -7.16 -9.99
C VAL A 42 0.07 -6.21 -11.14
N PHE A 43 1.24 -5.59 -11.16
CA PHE A 43 1.60 -4.58 -12.16
C PHE A 43 2.52 -5.14 -13.25
N GLY A 44 3.33 -6.15 -12.93
CA GLY A 44 4.41 -6.62 -13.81
C GLY A 44 5.64 -5.71 -13.74
N ALA A 45 6.84 -6.30 -13.87
CA ALA A 45 8.10 -5.54 -13.78
C ALA A 45 8.20 -4.42 -14.82
N ARG A 46 7.73 -4.67 -16.05
CA ARG A 46 7.81 -3.69 -17.15
C ARG A 46 6.93 -2.47 -16.88
N ASN A 47 5.66 -2.69 -16.54
CA ASN A 47 4.73 -1.61 -16.29
C ASN A 47 5.14 -0.81 -15.05
N PHE A 48 5.48 -1.52 -13.97
CA PHE A 48 5.94 -0.89 -12.74
C PHE A 48 7.21 -0.06 -12.98
N GLY A 49 8.18 -0.57 -13.76
CA GLY A 49 9.36 0.18 -14.17
C GLY A 49 9.04 1.45 -14.98
N LYS A 50 8.05 1.40 -15.88
CA LYS A 50 7.59 2.58 -16.63
C LYS A 50 7.01 3.64 -15.68
N ILE A 51 6.11 3.23 -14.78
CA ILE A 51 5.51 4.13 -13.77
C ILE A 51 6.61 4.82 -12.95
N LEU A 52 7.64 4.09 -12.49
CA LEU A 52 8.73 4.71 -11.74
C LEU A 52 9.51 5.75 -12.54
N ASN A 53 9.70 5.53 -13.84
CA ASN A 53 10.44 6.47 -14.69
C ASN A 53 9.61 7.72 -15.03
N GLU A 54 8.29 7.60 -15.11
CA GLU A 54 7.36 8.72 -15.35
C GLU A 54 7.16 9.60 -14.11
N LEU A 55 7.39 9.05 -12.91
CA LEU A 55 7.27 9.79 -11.66
C LEU A 55 8.47 10.71 -11.41
N ASN A 56 8.16 11.94 -10.97
CA ASN A 56 9.15 12.86 -10.41
C ASN A 56 9.97 12.18 -9.30
N PRO A 57 11.29 12.45 -9.19
CA PRO A 57 12.15 11.78 -8.22
C PRO A 57 11.70 11.97 -6.75
N THR A 58 11.17 13.14 -6.41
CA THR A 58 10.80 13.51 -5.03
C THR A 58 9.68 12.63 -4.45
N PRO A 59 8.52 12.43 -5.10
CA PRO A 59 7.45 11.56 -4.57
C PRO A 59 7.66 10.06 -4.85
N ARG A 60 8.76 9.65 -5.50
CA ARG A 60 8.90 8.27 -5.99
C ARG A 60 8.87 7.22 -4.87
N ASN A 61 9.41 7.54 -3.70
CA ASN A 61 9.40 6.62 -2.55
C ASN A 61 7.97 6.34 -2.08
N ASP A 62 7.17 7.38 -1.89
CA ASP A 62 5.80 7.23 -1.40
C ASP A 62 4.90 6.58 -2.46
N ALA A 63 5.10 6.90 -3.74
CA ALA A 63 4.42 6.20 -4.82
C ALA A 63 4.73 4.68 -4.82
N VAL A 64 5.99 4.28 -4.61
CA VAL A 64 6.33 2.85 -4.52
C VAL A 64 5.69 2.20 -3.30
N LYS A 65 5.64 2.88 -2.15
CA LYS A 65 4.96 2.36 -0.96
C LYS A 65 3.47 2.14 -1.24
N SER A 66 2.80 3.10 -1.84
CA SER A 66 1.37 3.01 -2.20
C SER A 66 1.10 1.88 -3.19
N LEU A 67 1.89 1.78 -4.26
CA LEU A 67 1.74 0.72 -5.26
C LEU A 67 2.02 -0.66 -4.66
N ALA A 68 3.03 -0.78 -3.80
CA ALA A 68 3.32 -2.05 -3.12
C ALA A 68 2.20 -2.48 -2.18
N TYR A 69 1.61 -1.52 -1.47
CA TYR A 69 0.46 -1.76 -0.59
C TYR A 69 -0.79 -2.16 -1.40
N GLU A 70 -1.09 -1.44 -2.48
CA GLU A 70 -2.20 -1.81 -3.38
C GLU A 70 -2.01 -3.23 -3.96
N ALA A 71 -0.79 -3.57 -4.36
CA ALA A 71 -0.48 -4.91 -4.85
C ALA A 71 -0.76 -5.97 -3.78
N GLU A 72 -0.34 -5.73 -2.54
CA GLU A 72 -0.62 -6.64 -1.42
C GLU A 72 -2.13 -6.80 -1.18
N CYS A 73 -2.89 -5.71 -1.21
CA CYS A 73 -4.35 -5.76 -1.07
C CYS A 73 -4.99 -6.59 -2.18
N ARG A 74 -4.56 -6.42 -3.45
CA ARG A 74 -5.07 -7.22 -4.57
C ARG A 74 -4.68 -8.70 -4.50
N ILE A 75 -3.55 -9.04 -3.87
CA ILE A 75 -3.20 -10.44 -3.62
C ILE A 75 -4.14 -11.05 -2.57
N LYS A 76 -4.52 -10.29 -1.54
CA LYS A 76 -5.45 -10.74 -0.48
C LYS A 76 -6.90 -10.79 -0.95
N ASP A 77 -7.31 -9.83 -1.77
CA ASP A 77 -8.64 -9.71 -2.35
C ASP A 77 -8.52 -9.44 -3.86
N PRO A 78 -8.53 -10.48 -4.69
CA PRO A 78 -8.36 -10.34 -6.14
C PRO A 78 -9.49 -9.58 -6.84
N ILE A 79 -10.66 -9.45 -6.20
CA ILE A 79 -11.84 -8.82 -6.82
C ILE A 79 -11.89 -7.34 -6.46
N TYR A 80 -11.77 -7.01 -5.17
CA TYR A 80 -11.97 -5.65 -4.67
C TYR A 80 -10.70 -4.99 -4.12
N GLY A 81 -9.66 -5.76 -3.81
CA GLY A 81 -8.34 -5.27 -3.39
C GLY A 81 -8.41 -4.22 -2.27
N PHE A 82 -7.78 -3.06 -2.50
CA PHE A 82 -7.78 -1.97 -1.52
C PHE A 82 -9.17 -1.34 -1.30
N VAL A 83 -10.09 -1.48 -2.27
CA VAL A 83 -11.44 -0.89 -2.19
C VAL A 83 -12.27 -1.57 -1.10
N SER A 84 -12.16 -2.90 -0.92
CA SER A 84 -12.90 -3.60 0.12
C SER A 84 -12.46 -3.18 1.52
N LEU A 85 -11.16 -2.95 1.72
CA LEU A 85 -10.63 -2.39 2.97
C LEU A 85 -11.20 -1.01 3.25
N LEU A 86 -11.16 -0.09 2.26
CA LEU A 86 -11.72 1.25 2.41
C LEU A 86 -13.22 1.22 2.73
N GLN A 87 -13.99 0.38 2.03
CA GLN A 87 -15.41 0.24 2.28
C GLN A 87 -15.70 -0.32 3.67
N HIS A 88 -14.88 -1.25 4.16
CA HIS A 88 -14.99 -1.76 5.53
C HIS A 88 -14.72 -0.65 6.55
N HIS A 89 -13.63 0.09 6.39
CA HIS A 89 -13.29 1.23 7.26
C HIS A 89 -14.40 2.28 7.27
N LEU A 90 -14.94 2.64 6.11
CA LEU A 90 -16.03 3.61 5.99
C LEU A 90 -17.27 3.13 6.75
N ARG A 91 -17.65 1.86 6.61
CA ARG A 91 -18.77 1.28 7.36
C ARG A 91 -18.52 1.30 8.87
N GLN A 92 -17.32 0.96 9.32
CA GLN A 92 -16.96 0.99 10.75
C GLN A 92 -17.09 2.40 11.32
N VAL A 93 -16.47 3.39 10.67
CA VAL A 93 -16.54 4.80 11.11
C VAL A 93 -17.99 5.30 11.10
N GLN A 94 -18.77 4.96 10.07
CA GLN A 94 -20.19 5.33 10.01
C GLN A 94 -20.97 4.73 11.19
N GLN A 95 -20.72 3.46 11.54
CA GLN A 95 -21.35 2.80 12.68
C GLN A 95 -20.96 3.45 14.01
N GLU A 96 -19.69 3.84 14.19
CA GLU A 96 -19.22 4.54 15.38
C GLU A 96 -19.87 5.91 15.53
N ILE A 97 -19.99 6.66 14.44
CA ILE A 97 -20.70 7.94 14.41
C ILE A 97 -22.16 7.75 14.83
N GLU A 98 -22.86 6.77 14.25
CA GLU A 98 -24.26 6.52 14.60
C GLU A 98 -24.43 6.04 16.05
N ARG A 99 -23.49 5.26 16.58
CA ARG A 99 -23.48 4.88 18.00
C ARG A 99 -23.30 6.11 18.90
N ALA A 100 -22.32 6.95 18.61
CA ALA A 100 -22.04 8.16 19.38
C ALA A 100 -23.21 9.15 19.34
N LYS A 101 -23.87 9.33 18.18
CA LYS A 101 -25.08 10.15 18.06
C LYS A 101 -26.23 9.62 18.92
N LYS A 102 -26.47 8.29 18.92
CA LYS A 102 -27.50 7.67 19.76
C LYS A 102 -27.21 7.86 21.23
N GLU A 103 -25.96 7.68 21.64
CA GLU A 103 -25.51 7.91 23.02
C GLU A 103 -25.68 9.38 23.43
N LEU A 104 -25.27 10.33 22.57
CA LEU A 104 -25.48 11.75 22.85
C LEU A 104 -26.97 12.11 23.02
N ALA A 105 -27.84 11.51 22.20
CA ALA A 105 -29.28 11.72 22.31
C ALA A 105 -29.88 11.22 23.63
N THR A 106 -29.27 10.23 24.31
CA THR A 106 -29.73 9.81 25.64
C THR A 106 -29.39 10.83 26.72
N TYR A 107 -28.31 11.60 26.56
CA TYR A 107 -27.92 12.66 27.50
C TYR A 107 -28.65 13.99 27.25
N ILE A 108 -29.10 14.26 26.03
CA ILE A 108 -29.84 15.48 25.70
C ILE A 108 -31.33 15.37 26.11
N ARG A 109 -31.91 14.16 26.12
CA ARG A 109 -33.33 13.94 26.45
C ARG A 109 -33.77 14.12 27.91
N PRO A 110 -32.95 14.05 28.98
CA PRO A 110 -33.46 14.26 30.35
C PRO A 110 -33.59 15.73 30.76
N ALA A 111 -32.99 16.68 30.02
CA ALA A 111 -32.97 18.09 30.44
C ALA A 111 -34.29 18.87 30.23
N ALA A 112 -35.32 18.24 29.63
CA ALA A 112 -36.59 18.89 29.31
C ALA A 112 -37.80 18.33 30.08
N ALA A 113 -37.59 17.44 31.05
CA ALA A 113 -38.66 16.77 31.82
C ALA A 113 -38.72 17.17 33.30
N GLU A 114 -38.03 18.24 33.70
CA GLU A 114 -38.07 18.79 35.06
C GLU A 114 -38.57 20.25 35.03
N PHE A 115 -39.85 20.46 34.70
CA PHE A 115 -40.65 21.63 35.10
C PHE A 115 -42.12 21.24 35.20
#